data_AF-A0A3B9MHV9-F1
#
_entry.id   AF-A0A3B9MHV9-F1
#
_cell.length_a   1.000
_cell.length_b   1.000
_cell.length_c   1.000
_cell.angle_alpha   90.00
_cell.angle_beta   90.00
_cell.angle_gamma   90.00
#
_symmetry.space_group_name_H-M   'P 1'
#
loop_
_entity.id
_entity.type
_entity.pdbx_description
1 polymer ?
#
loop_
_entity_poly.entity_id
_entity_poly.type
_entity_poly.pdbx_seq_one_letter_code
_entity_poly.pdbx_strand_id
1 'polypeptide(L)'
;NPPASTVATGKIIDDLGMKGSRKGSAVISPVHANFIVTEGEGARAEDALALAEEVRERVKREQGIELEYEVELWRANESRKSTTDDANKNANEEEDVKSNGKEPQ
;
A
#
# COMPACT_ATOMS: atom_id res chain seq x y z
N ASN A 1 -13.96 10.92 11.74
CA ASN A 1 -15.08 11.42 12.56
C ASN A 1 -16.38 11.51 11.78
N PRO A 2 -17.54 11.36 12.44
CA PRO A 2 -18.84 11.61 11.83
C PRO A 2 -19.11 13.13 11.75
N PRO A 3 -19.39 13.70 10.58
CA PRO A 3 -19.42 15.16 10.38
C PRO A 3 -20.57 15.89 11.09
N ALA A 4 -21.59 15.18 11.59
CA ALA A 4 -22.76 15.78 12.25
C ALA A 4 -23.34 14.94 13.41
N SER A 5 -22.59 13.96 13.94
CA SER A 5 -23.07 13.10 15.03
C SER A 5 -22.54 13.57 16.38
N THR A 6 -23.42 13.55 17.40
CA THR A 6 -23.03 13.74 18.81
C THR A 6 -22.38 12.48 19.40
N VAL A 7 -22.39 11.36 18.68
CA VAL A 7 -21.82 10.08 19.11
C VAL A 7 -20.36 10.00 18.65
N ALA A 8 -19.47 9.71 19.60
CA ALA A 8 -18.05 9.52 19.32
C ALA A 8 -17.81 8.29 18.42
N THR A 9 -16.89 8.43 17.45
CA THR A 9 -16.49 7.36 16.51
C THR A 9 -16.16 6.05 17.24
N GLY A 10 -15.35 6.13 18.31
CA GLY A 10 -15.00 4.96 19.11
C GLY A 10 -16.21 4.24 19.71
N LYS A 11 -17.25 4.96 20.12
CA LYS A 11 -18.48 4.34 20.63
C LYS A 11 -19.25 3.63 19.52
N ILE A 12 -19.35 4.24 18.34
CA ILE A 12 -20.02 3.62 17.18
C ILE A 12 -19.33 2.29 16.82
N ILE A 13 -18.01 2.28 16.74
CA ILE A 13 -17.22 1.08 16.41
C ILE A 13 -17.36 -0.01 17.48
N ASP A 14 -17.40 0.38 18.75
CA ASP A 14 -17.60 -0.54 19.88
C ASP A 14 -19.00 -1.17 19.88
N ASP A 15 -20.04 -0.36 19.64
CA ASP A 15 -21.44 -0.83 19.56
C ASP A 15 -21.64 -1.81 18.38
N LEU A 16 -20.84 -1.67 17.32
CA LEU A 16 -20.81 -2.60 16.17
C LEU A 16 -19.98 -3.87 16.46
N GLY A 17 -19.41 -3.99 17.66
CA GLY A 17 -18.64 -5.16 18.09
C GLY A 17 -17.32 -5.32 17.35
N MET A 18 -16.73 -4.25 16.81
CA MET A 18 -15.55 -4.34 15.96
C MET A 18 -14.22 -4.32 16.74
N LYS A 19 -14.23 -4.17 18.06
CA LYS A 19 -13.01 -4.28 18.88
C LYS A 19 -12.35 -5.64 18.67
N GLY A 20 -11.05 -5.64 18.43
CA GLY A 20 -10.28 -6.86 18.16
C GLY A 20 -10.37 -7.36 16.71
N SER A 21 -11.19 -6.75 15.84
CA SER A 21 -11.17 -7.04 14.40
C SER A 21 -9.80 -6.77 13.82
N ARG A 22 -9.35 -7.66 12.93
CA ARG A 22 -7.98 -7.69 12.43
C ARG A 22 -7.93 -7.76 10.91
N LYS A 23 -7.00 -7.01 10.33
CA LYS A 23 -6.61 -7.10 8.92
C LYS A 23 -5.08 -7.16 8.86
N GLY A 24 -4.51 -8.29 8.44
CA GLY A 24 -3.06 -8.48 8.44
C GLY A 24 -2.43 -8.16 9.80
N SER A 25 -1.47 -7.25 9.80
CA SER A 25 -0.77 -6.75 11.00
C SER A 25 -1.55 -5.71 11.83
N ALA A 26 -2.69 -5.20 11.32
CA ALA A 26 -3.49 -4.17 11.98
C ALA A 26 -4.66 -4.78 12.77
N VAL A 27 -4.95 -4.21 13.94
CA VAL A 27 -6.06 -4.62 14.82
C VAL A 27 -6.76 -3.39 15.42
N ILE A 28 -8.09 -3.43 15.52
CA ILE A 28 -8.83 -2.43 16.31
C ILE A 28 -8.56 -2.72 17.78
N SER A 29 -8.05 -1.74 18.53
CA SER A 29 -7.67 -1.92 19.93
C SER A 29 -8.84 -2.51 20.74
N PRO A 30 -8.60 -3.61 21.48
CA PRO A 30 -9.62 -4.20 22.35
C PRO A 30 -9.95 -3.30 23.55
N VAL A 31 -9.07 -2.34 23.87
CA VAL A 31 -9.26 -1.41 24.99
C VAL A 31 -10.08 -0.20 24.55
N HIS A 32 -9.75 0.40 23.40
CA HIS A 32 -10.39 1.63 22.93
C HIS A 32 -10.53 1.65 21.41
N ALA A 33 -11.76 1.49 20.91
CA ALA A 33 -12.06 1.24 19.49
C ALA A 33 -11.68 2.37 18.51
N ASN A 34 -11.36 3.56 19.03
CA ASN A 34 -10.86 4.68 18.21
C ASN A 34 -9.40 4.49 17.75
N PHE A 35 -8.71 3.44 18.19
CA PHE A 35 -7.33 3.16 17.82
C PHE A 35 -7.24 1.90 16.97
N ILE A 36 -6.56 2.02 15.84
CA ILE A 36 -6.03 0.89 15.09
C ILE A 36 -4.55 0.77 15.45
N VAL A 37 -4.15 -0.41 15.92
CA VAL A 37 -2.78 -0.71 16.32
C VAL A 37 -2.17 -1.64 15.29
N THR A 38 -0.95 -1.36 14.87
CA THR A 38 -0.14 -2.26 14.07
C THR A 38 0.95 -2.86 14.94
N GLU A 39 1.12 -4.18 14.90
CA GLU A 39 2.05 -4.88 15.79
C GLU A 39 2.85 -5.95 15.02
N GLY A 40 4.06 -6.24 15.52
CA GLY A 40 4.93 -7.29 14.99
C GLY A 40 5.95 -6.82 13.95
N GLU A 41 6.88 -7.70 13.64
CA GLU A 41 7.88 -7.48 12.60
C GLU A 41 7.21 -7.51 11.20
N GLY A 42 7.54 -6.54 10.36
CA GLY A 42 6.95 -6.42 9.02
C GLY A 42 5.53 -5.84 8.99
N ALA A 43 5.07 -5.21 10.08
CA ALA A 43 3.78 -4.53 10.11
C ALA A 43 3.67 -3.44 9.03
N ARG A 44 2.52 -3.37 8.35
CA ARG A 44 2.32 -2.53 7.16
C ARG A 44 1.26 -1.47 7.38
N ALA A 45 1.51 -0.26 6.89
CA ALA A 45 0.53 0.81 6.88
C ALA A 45 -0.70 0.47 6.01
N GLU A 46 -0.49 -0.34 4.96
CA GLU A 46 -1.54 -0.86 4.07
C GLU A 46 -2.62 -1.64 4.83
N ASP A 47 -2.21 -2.43 5.82
CA ASP A 47 -3.13 -3.21 6.66
C ASP A 47 -4.00 -2.29 7.53
N ALA A 48 -3.40 -1.24 8.10
CA ALA A 48 -4.13 -0.26 8.90
C ALA A 48 -5.14 0.52 8.04
N LEU A 49 -4.76 0.92 6.84
CA LEU A 49 -5.65 1.57 5.88
C LEU A 49 -6.80 0.65 5.47
N ALA A 50 -6.51 -0.61 5.15
CA ALA A 50 -7.52 -1.59 4.78
C ALA A 50 -8.52 -1.86 5.93
N LEU A 51 -8.03 -1.93 7.17
CA LEU A 51 -8.90 -2.07 8.34
C LEU A 51 -9.75 -0.82 8.60
N ALA A 52 -9.18 0.37 8.39
CA ALA A 52 -9.91 1.62 8.54
C ALA A 52 -11.02 1.76 7.49
N GLU A 53 -10.78 1.33 6.25
CA GLU A 53 -11.81 1.32 5.21
C GLU A 53 -12.94 0.34 5.54
N GLU A 54 -12.61 -0.85 6.04
CA GLU A 54 -13.61 -1.84 6.49
C GLU A 54 -14.50 -1.28 7.62
N VAL A 55 -13.92 -0.51 8.54
CA VAL A 55 -14.68 0.23 9.58
C VAL A 55 -15.63 1.24 8.95
N ARG A 56 -15.16 2.07 8.01
CA ARG A 56 -16.00 3.07 7.33
C ARG A 56 -17.18 2.41 6.63
N GLU A 57 -16.92 1.37 5.85
CA GLU A 57 -17.95 0.63 5.12
C GLU A 57 -18.98 0.00 6.06
N ARG A 58 -18.51 -0.58 7.18
CA ARG A 58 -19.37 -1.20 8.19
C ARG A 58 -20.26 -0.17 8.87
N VAL A 59 -19.69 0.95 9.30
CA VAL A 59 -20.42 2.04 9.96
C VAL A 59 -21.44 2.65 9.01
N LYS A 60 -21.08 2.89 7.75
CA LYS A 60 -22.01 3.36 6.73
C LYS A 60 -23.17 2.40 6.52
N ARG A 61 -22.88 1.10 6.39
CA ARG A 61 -23.89 0.08 6.13
C ARG A 61 -24.88 -0.09 7.29
N GLU A 62 -24.39 -0.07 8.53
CA GLU A 62 -25.21 -0.42 9.70
C GLU A 62 -25.79 0.78 10.44
N GLN A 63 -25.17 1.95 10.31
CA GLN A 63 -25.60 3.18 11.00
C GLN A 63 -26.01 4.29 10.02
N GLY A 64 -25.75 4.13 8.72
CA GLY A 64 -26.00 5.20 7.73
C GLY A 64 -25.06 6.40 7.88
N ILE A 65 -23.99 6.26 8.67
CA ILE A 65 -23.04 7.33 8.97
C ILE A 65 -21.80 7.17 8.10
N GLU A 66 -21.45 8.21 7.34
CA GLU A 66 -20.17 8.29 6.65
C GLU A 66 -19.12 8.84 7.61
N LEU A 67 -18.09 8.04 7.92
CA LEU A 67 -16.96 8.50 8.72
C LEU A 67 -15.92 9.17 7.83
N GLU A 68 -15.37 10.30 8.26
CA GLU A 68 -14.27 10.98 7.57
C GLU A 68 -12.92 10.62 8.20
N TYR A 69 -11.85 10.59 7.40
CA TYR A 69 -10.50 10.43 7.92
C TYR A 69 -10.02 11.75 8.54
N GLU A 70 -9.40 11.68 9.72
CA GLU A 70 -8.68 12.82 10.33
C GLU A 70 -7.16 12.70 10.21
N VAL A 71 -6.70 11.63 9.56
CA VAL A 71 -5.27 11.33 9.39
C VAL A 71 -4.82 11.76 8.01
N GLU A 72 -3.65 12.39 7.92
CA GLU A 72 -2.96 12.62 6.65
C GLU A 72 -2.18 11.36 6.26
N LEU A 73 -2.43 10.86 5.06
CA LEU A 73 -1.68 9.73 4.51
C LEU A 73 -0.48 10.24 3.71
N TRP A 74 0.72 10.09 4.26
CA TRP A 74 1.96 10.31 3.52
C TRP A 74 2.46 8.99 2.94
N ARG A 75 2.50 8.92 1.60
CA ARG A 75 3.13 7.81 0.88
C ARG A 75 4.58 8.18 0.59
N ALA A 76 5.49 7.23 0.76
CA ALA A 76 6.85 7.40 0.27
C ALA A 76 6.78 7.63 -1.25
N ASN A 77 7.33 8.75 -1.71
CA ASN A 77 7.35 9.08 -3.12
C ASN A 77 8.16 8.01 -3.87
N GLU A 78 7.60 7.37 -4.89
CA GLU A 78 8.32 6.38 -5.71
C GLU A 78 9.33 7.03 -6.69
N SER A 79 10.04 8.07 -6.24
CA SER A 79 11.07 8.74 -7.04
C SER A 79 12.44 8.11 -6.78
N ARG A 80 12.71 6.98 -7.44
CA ARG A 80 13.96 6.64 -8.15
C ARG A 80 13.92 5.18 -8.64
N LYS A 81 13.37 4.97 -9.84
CA LYS A 81 13.97 3.99 -10.77
C LYS A 81 15.04 4.73 -11.56
N SER A 82 16.29 4.75 -11.08
CA SER A 82 17.43 5.22 -11.85
C SER A 82 18.11 4.05 -12.56
N THR A 83 17.98 4.02 -13.89
CA THR A 83 19.02 3.71 -14.89
C THR A 83 19.90 2.47 -14.67
N THR A 84 19.59 1.38 -15.37
CA THR A 84 20.59 0.49 -15.96
C THR A 84 20.01 -0.13 -17.24
N ASP A 85 19.90 0.64 -18.32
CA ASP A 85 19.70 0.11 -19.68
C ASP A 85 20.72 0.69 -20.70
N ASP A 86 21.74 1.44 -20.26
CA ASP A 86 22.76 2.06 -21.12
C ASP A 86 24.16 1.45 -20.93
N ALA A 87 24.28 0.13 -20.92
CA ALA A 87 25.59 -0.52 -20.94
C ALA A 87 25.59 -1.86 -21.69
N ASN A 88 25.32 -1.84 -23.00
CA ASN A 88 26.09 -2.71 -23.92
C ASN A 88 26.02 -2.21 -25.37
N LYS A 89 26.88 -1.23 -25.72
CA LYS A 89 27.34 -1.03 -27.09
C LYS A 89 28.87 -1.07 -27.11
N ASN A 90 29.36 -1.98 -27.93
CA ASN A 90 30.68 -2.07 -28.57
C ASN A 90 31.87 -2.52 -27.70
N ALA A 91 32.34 -3.74 -27.97
CA ALA A 91 33.63 -3.98 -28.64
C ALA A 91 33.89 -5.49 -28.75
N ASN A 92 34.06 -5.98 -29.98
CA ASN A 92 34.91 -7.12 -30.36
C ASN A 92 35.00 -7.12 -31.91
N GLU A 93 35.80 -6.21 -32.44
CA GLU A 93 36.55 -6.37 -33.70
C GLU A 93 37.89 -6.99 -33.27
N GLU A 94 38.36 -8.12 -33.81
CA GLU A 94 39.28 -8.31 -34.96
C GLU A 94 39.81 -9.75 -34.74
N GLU A 95 40.25 -10.60 -35.66
CA GLU A 95 40.50 -10.66 -37.09
C GLU A 95 40.73 -12.17 -37.38
N ASP A 96 40.29 -12.69 -38.52
CA ASP A 96 40.94 -13.87 -39.13
C ASP A 96 40.79 -13.83 -40.67
N VAL A 97 41.76 -13.10 -41.22
CA VAL A 97 42.47 -13.21 -42.50
C VAL A 97 42.06 -14.32 -43.51
N LYS A 98 41.61 -13.85 -44.69
CA LYS A 98 41.88 -14.23 -46.10
C LYS A 98 41.81 -15.70 -46.57
N SER A 99 41.03 -15.94 -47.64
CA SER A 99 41.49 -16.67 -48.84
C SER A 99 40.47 -16.62 -50.00
N ASN A 100 40.92 -16.10 -51.17
CA ASN A 100 40.57 -16.41 -52.57
C ASN A 100 39.08 -16.44 -53.01
N GLY A 101 38.62 -15.86 -54.12
CA GLY A 101 39.24 -15.50 -55.40
C GLY A 101 38.32 -15.97 -56.55
N LYS A 102 38.05 -15.07 -57.51
CA LYS A 102 37.43 -15.26 -58.86
C LYS A 102 35.90 -15.50 -59.00
N GLU A 103 35.26 -14.48 -59.57
CA GLU A 103 34.07 -14.57 -60.46
C GLU A 103 34.34 -15.39 -61.73
N PRO A 104 33.27 -15.93 -62.33
CA PRO A 104 33.14 -15.97 -63.78
C PRO A 104 31.84 -15.30 -64.25
N GLN A 105 31.97 -14.29 -65.11
CA GLN A 105 31.24 -13.99 -66.37
C GLN A 105 31.42 -12.51 -66.70
#